data_AF-X1PUK2-F1
#
_entry.id   AF-X1PUK2-F1
#
_cell.length_a   1.000
_cell.length_b   1.000
_cell.length_c   1.000
_cell.angle_alpha   90.00
_cell.angle_beta   90.00
_cell.angle_gamma   90.00
#
_symmetry.space_group_name_H-M   'P 1'
#
loop_
_entity.id
_entity.type
_entity.pdbx_description
1 polymer ?
#
loop_
_entity_poly.entity_id
_entity_poly.type
_entity_poly.pdbx_seq_one_letter_code
_entity_poly.pdbx_strand_id
1 'polypeptide(L)'
;MTTVSDMLFQLGGLPVMAGVPFCKDSKYYFVDARNGSDGNDGLSPDSPLATIIAAEAKMVANRHDTLFIIGTGSAIAMTAALTWDKNYTHMIGITAPTHVAQRARITHEDATYTGLSPLFNVTATGCIFKNFYCFQGCDDNTSLINWQVSGGRCYFENVHFAGGGHATLAVDG
;
A
#
# COMPACT_ATOMS: atom_id res chain seq x y z
N MET A 1 -7.24 35.72 -10.42
CA MET A 1 -6.06 34.90 -10.74
C MET A 1 -6.16 33.70 -9.84
N THR A 2 -6.47 32.51 -10.37
CA THR A 2 -6.46 31.28 -9.59
C THR A 2 -5.02 31.02 -9.14
N THR A 3 -4.84 30.82 -7.84
CA THR A 3 -3.55 30.54 -7.24
C THR A 3 -3.16 29.08 -7.49
N VAL A 4 -1.88 28.74 -7.32
CA VAL A 4 -1.42 27.33 -7.37
C VAL A 4 -2.15 26.50 -6.30
N SER A 5 -2.51 27.11 -5.16
CA SER A 5 -3.38 26.49 -4.15
C SER A 5 -4.79 26.25 -4.66
N ASP A 6 -5.39 27.16 -5.43
CA ASP A 6 -6.75 26.96 -5.98
C ASP A 6 -6.80 25.79 -6.96
N MET A 7 -5.72 25.52 -7.71
CA MET A 7 -5.63 24.35 -8.57
C MET A 7 -5.42 23.03 -7.80
N LEU A 8 -4.74 23.09 -6.66
CA LEU A 8 -4.56 21.93 -5.77
C LEU A 8 -5.87 21.56 -5.04
N PHE A 9 -6.66 22.57 -4.65
CA PHE A 9 -8.00 22.40 -4.07
C PHE A 9 -9.05 21.94 -5.09
N GLN A 10 -8.94 22.34 -6.35
CA GLN A 10 -9.84 21.90 -7.42
C GLN A 10 -9.73 20.39 -7.70
N LEU A 11 -8.65 19.74 -7.29
CA LEU A 11 -8.45 18.30 -7.35
C LEU A 11 -8.62 17.61 -5.98
N GLY A 12 -9.24 18.27 -4.99
CA GLY A 12 -9.53 17.67 -3.69
C GLY A 12 -8.30 17.29 -2.87
N GLY A 13 -7.16 17.98 -3.04
CA GLY A 13 -5.90 17.65 -2.36
C GLY A 13 -5.07 16.56 -3.05
N LEU A 14 -5.40 16.21 -4.30
CA LEU A 14 -4.65 15.27 -5.13
C LEU A 14 -3.16 15.70 -5.25
N PRO A 15 -2.20 14.79 -4.99
CA PRO A 15 -0.84 14.95 -5.48
C PRO A 15 -0.87 14.97 -7.01
N VAL A 16 -0.49 16.08 -7.65
CA VAL A 16 -0.38 16.18 -9.11
C VAL A 16 0.80 15.33 -9.57
N MET A 17 0.59 14.01 -9.60
CA MET A 17 1.57 13.01 -9.97
C MET A 17 1.10 12.31 -11.24
N ALA A 18 2.00 12.21 -12.22
CA ALA A 18 1.73 11.46 -13.44
C ALA A 18 1.45 9.98 -13.09
N GLY A 19 0.38 9.42 -13.67
CA GLY A 19 0.02 8.01 -13.50
C GLY A 19 -0.82 7.70 -12.26
N VAL A 20 -1.39 8.71 -11.58
CA VAL A 20 -2.43 8.50 -10.55
C VAL A 20 -3.81 8.60 -11.19
N PRO A 21 -4.61 7.50 -11.23
CA PRO A 21 -5.96 7.56 -11.75
C PRO A 21 -6.88 8.45 -10.89
N PHE A 22 -7.88 9.06 -11.52
CA PHE A 22 -8.86 9.88 -10.84
C PHE A 22 -10.21 9.84 -11.57
N CYS A 23 -11.27 10.05 -10.81
CA CYS A 23 -12.62 10.29 -11.28
C CYS A 23 -13.30 11.33 -10.37
N LYS A 24 -14.53 11.71 -10.71
CA LYS A 24 -15.28 12.74 -9.97
C LYS A 24 -15.43 12.45 -8.47
N ASP A 25 -15.38 11.17 -8.09
CA ASP A 25 -15.61 10.71 -6.72
C ASP A 25 -14.33 10.12 -6.08
N SER A 26 -13.16 10.22 -6.70
CA SER A 26 -11.94 9.63 -6.12
C SER A 26 -11.57 10.28 -4.80
N LYS A 27 -11.14 9.44 -3.84
CA LYS A 27 -10.50 9.86 -2.60
C LYS A 27 -9.06 9.40 -2.53
N TYR A 28 -8.24 10.20 -1.87
CA TYR A 28 -6.82 9.97 -1.70
C TYR A 28 -6.54 9.79 -0.21
N TYR A 29 -6.10 8.60 0.17
CA TYR A 29 -5.81 8.25 1.55
C TYR A 29 -4.31 8.22 1.76
N PHE A 30 -3.83 8.77 2.86
CA PHE A 30 -2.42 8.79 3.23
C PHE A 30 -2.18 7.89 4.44
N VAL A 31 -1.11 7.11 4.36
CA VAL A 31 -0.70 6.18 5.40
C VAL A 31 0.76 6.48 5.79
N ASP A 32 1.00 6.68 7.08
CA ASP A 32 2.34 6.85 7.66
C ASP A 32 2.48 6.01 8.94
N ALA A 33 3.32 4.98 8.87
CA ALA A 33 3.58 4.07 9.98
C ALA A 33 4.13 4.75 11.24
N ARG A 34 4.76 5.92 11.10
CA ARG A 34 5.45 6.59 12.20
C ARG A 34 4.59 7.66 12.87
N ASN A 35 3.86 8.44 12.08
CA ASN A 35 3.16 9.63 12.56
C ASN A 35 1.63 9.53 12.41
N GLY A 36 1.12 8.49 11.75
CA GLY A 36 -0.30 8.31 11.50
C GLY A 36 -1.08 7.78 12.70
N SER A 37 -2.40 7.88 12.59
CA SER A 37 -3.36 7.31 13.54
C SER A 37 -4.60 6.85 12.79
N ASP A 38 -5.08 5.64 13.06
CA ASP A 38 -6.29 5.11 12.42
C ASP A 38 -7.58 5.82 12.87
N GLY A 39 -7.49 6.69 13.89
CA GLY A 39 -8.55 7.64 14.25
C GLY A 39 -8.65 8.84 13.31
N ASN A 40 -7.65 9.09 12.45
CA ASN A 40 -7.67 10.17 11.49
C ASN A 40 -8.60 9.86 10.30
N ASP A 41 -8.97 10.88 9.53
CA ASP A 41 -9.71 10.67 8.28
C ASP A 41 -8.85 10.02 7.19
N GLY A 42 -7.54 10.31 7.20
CA GLY A 42 -6.57 9.86 6.21
C GLY A 42 -6.55 10.69 4.94
N LEU A 43 -7.29 11.80 4.86
CA LEU A 43 -7.50 12.55 3.60
C LEU A 43 -6.43 13.62 3.34
N SER A 44 -5.45 13.74 4.24
CA SER A 44 -4.31 14.65 4.07
C SER A 44 -3.02 14.03 4.60
N PRO A 45 -1.84 14.46 4.09
CA PRO A 45 -0.55 14.06 4.67
C PRO A 45 -0.35 14.53 6.12
N ASP A 46 -1.08 15.55 6.58
CA ASP A 46 -1.02 16.07 7.95
C ASP A 46 -1.90 15.27 8.92
N SER A 47 -2.87 14.51 8.40
CA SER A 47 -3.76 13.60 9.14
C SER A 47 -3.74 12.17 8.58
N PRO A 48 -2.56 11.51 8.45
CA PRO A 48 -2.50 10.20 7.82
C PRO A 48 -3.02 9.11 8.75
N LEU A 49 -3.49 8.02 8.16
CA LEU A 49 -3.79 6.76 8.85
C LEU A 49 -2.49 6.06 9.24
N ALA A 50 -2.53 5.18 10.24
CA ALA A 50 -1.37 4.41 10.66
C ALA A 50 -1.23 3.12 9.85
N THR A 51 -2.35 2.52 9.44
CA THR A 51 -2.38 1.20 8.79
C THR A 51 -2.97 1.23 7.39
N ILE A 52 -2.51 0.30 6.55
CA ILE A 52 -3.10 0.04 5.23
C ILE A 52 -4.52 -0.52 5.39
N ILE A 53 -4.77 -1.35 6.41
CA ILE A 53 -6.09 -1.94 6.67
C ILE A 53 -7.13 -0.84 6.92
N ALA A 54 -6.83 0.14 7.76
CA ALA A 54 -7.76 1.24 8.03
C ALA A 54 -8.04 2.10 6.80
N ALA A 55 -7.04 2.26 5.92
CA ALA A 55 -7.19 3.00 4.68
C ALA A 55 -8.00 2.21 3.64
N GLU A 56 -7.67 0.94 3.41
CA GLU A 56 -8.40 0.02 2.53
C GLU A 56 -9.89 -0.05 2.92
N ALA A 57 -10.20 -0.10 4.23
CA ALA A 57 -11.57 -0.10 4.74
C ALA A 57 -12.38 1.17 4.40
N LYS A 58 -11.69 2.30 4.16
CA LYS A 58 -12.31 3.58 3.78
C LYS A 58 -12.42 3.77 2.26
N MET A 59 -11.67 2.99 1.49
CA MET A 59 -11.72 3.06 0.04
C MET A 59 -13.03 2.46 -0.48
N VAL A 60 -13.43 2.89 -1.67
CA VAL A 60 -14.64 2.41 -2.32
C VAL A 60 -14.29 1.93 -3.73
N ALA A 61 -14.77 0.74 -4.08
CA ALA A 61 -14.55 0.15 -5.38
C ALA A 61 -15.12 1.04 -6.51
N ASN A 62 -14.49 0.98 -7.69
CA ASN A 62 -14.86 1.70 -8.92
C ASN A 62 -14.77 3.23 -8.82
N ARG A 63 -14.08 3.76 -7.80
CA ARG A 63 -13.88 5.19 -7.62
C ARG A 63 -12.45 5.66 -7.85
N HIS A 64 -11.53 4.78 -8.25
CA HIS A 64 -10.11 5.14 -8.37
C HIS A 64 -9.56 5.73 -7.07
N ASP A 65 -10.13 5.32 -5.93
CA ASP A 65 -9.58 5.67 -4.63
C ASP A 65 -8.14 5.17 -4.58
N THR A 66 -7.24 6.02 -4.10
CA THR A 66 -5.81 5.73 -4.10
C THR A 66 -5.23 5.89 -2.71
N LEU A 67 -4.50 4.88 -2.27
CA LEU A 67 -3.75 4.85 -1.03
C LEU A 67 -2.30 5.26 -1.30
N PHE A 68 -1.82 6.25 -0.57
CA PHE A 68 -0.46 6.72 -0.60
C PHE A 68 0.29 6.29 0.65
N ILE A 69 1.36 5.50 0.48
CA ILE A 69 2.23 5.11 1.60
C ILE A 69 3.37 6.13 1.68
N ILE A 70 3.41 6.90 2.76
CA ILE A 70 4.48 7.87 3.00
C ILE A 70 5.72 7.10 3.46
N GLY A 71 6.80 7.17 2.68
CA GLY A 71 8.07 6.53 3.03
C GLY A 71 8.75 7.26 4.19
N THR A 72 8.80 6.64 5.36
CA THR A 72 9.45 7.21 6.55
C THR A 72 10.55 6.30 7.12
N GLY A 73 11.02 6.62 8.32
CA GLY A 73 11.91 5.81 9.17
C GLY A 73 11.40 4.37 9.39
N SER A 74 10.09 4.25 9.52
CA SER A 74 9.37 3.04 9.91
C SER A 74 8.82 2.30 8.69
N ALA A 75 8.48 1.03 8.87
CA ALA A 75 7.71 0.25 7.89
C ALA A 75 6.29 0.08 8.41
N ILE A 76 5.32 -0.11 7.51
CA ILE A 76 3.98 -0.53 7.88
C ILE A 76 4.06 -1.96 8.36
N ALA A 77 3.76 -2.15 9.65
CA ALA A 77 3.75 -3.43 10.33
C ALA A 77 2.37 -4.07 10.18
N MET A 78 2.30 -5.15 9.42
CA MET A 78 1.12 -5.98 9.23
C MET A 78 1.01 -7.01 10.36
N THR A 79 -0.14 -7.03 11.01
CA THR A 79 -0.45 -7.97 12.11
C THR A 79 -1.37 -9.11 11.66
N ALA A 80 -1.88 -9.01 10.43
CA ALA A 80 -2.74 -9.98 9.78
C ALA A 80 -2.56 -9.90 8.26
N ALA A 81 -2.93 -10.97 7.57
CA ALA A 81 -3.05 -10.97 6.12
C ALA A 81 -4.10 -9.95 5.67
N LEU A 82 -3.79 -9.16 4.63
CA LEU A 82 -4.71 -8.20 4.03
C LEU A 82 -5.27 -8.75 2.72
N THR A 83 -6.59 -8.74 2.56
CA THR A 83 -7.24 -8.92 1.27
C THR A 83 -7.57 -7.56 0.67
N TRP A 84 -7.12 -7.33 -0.57
CA TRP A 84 -7.45 -6.16 -1.37
C TRP A 84 -8.49 -6.54 -2.43
N ASP A 85 -9.75 -6.26 -2.14
CA ASP A 85 -10.92 -6.75 -2.89
C ASP A 85 -11.71 -5.65 -3.62
N LYS A 86 -11.30 -4.39 -3.49
CA LYS A 86 -11.98 -3.25 -4.11
C LYS A 86 -11.46 -2.97 -5.51
N ASN A 87 -12.24 -3.29 -6.53
CA ASN A 87 -11.91 -3.03 -7.94
C ASN A 87 -11.60 -1.55 -8.19
N TYR A 88 -10.64 -1.28 -9.09
CA TYR A 88 -10.22 0.07 -9.46
C TYR A 88 -9.90 0.93 -8.25
N THR A 89 -9.11 0.38 -7.34
CA THR A 89 -8.43 1.11 -6.26
C THR A 89 -6.93 0.92 -6.39
N HIS A 90 -6.14 1.84 -5.86
CA HIS A 90 -4.71 1.92 -6.16
C HIS A 90 -3.88 2.10 -4.89
N MET A 91 -2.61 1.70 -4.95
CA MET A 91 -1.63 1.85 -3.88
C MET A 91 -0.30 2.35 -4.45
N ILE A 92 0.20 3.46 -3.92
CA ILE A 92 1.40 4.13 -4.43
C ILE A 92 2.30 4.57 -3.28
N GLY A 93 3.58 4.22 -3.30
CA GLY A 93 4.56 4.73 -2.35
C GLY A 93 5.08 6.12 -2.70
N ILE A 94 5.09 7.02 -1.72
CA ILE A 94 5.70 8.35 -1.79
C ILE A 94 7.12 8.25 -1.18
N THR A 95 8.06 7.88 -2.04
CA THR A 95 9.49 7.72 -1.71
C THR A 95 10.32 7.90 -2.98
N ALA A 96 11.64 8.09 -2.83
CA ALA A 96 12.57 7.99 -3.95
C ALA A 96 12.33 6.68 -4.73
N PRO A 97 12.24 6.74 -6.08
CA PRO A 97 11.94 5.59 -6.92
C PRO A 97 13.17 4.72 -7.14
N THR A 98 13.74 4.20 -6.05
CA THR A 98 14.79 3.18 -6.13
C THR A 98 14.19 1.88 -6.65
N HIS A 99 14.99 1.09 -7.38
CA HIS A 99 14.53 -0.19 -7.93
C HIS A 99 14.40 -1.30 -6.87
N VAL A 100 15.05 -1.12 -5.73
CA VAL A 100 15.12 -2.10 -4.64
C VAL A 100 14.95 -1.35 -3.31
N ALA A 101 14.28 -2.00 -2.35
CA ALA A 101 14.14 -1.56 -0.97
C ALA A 101 13.68 -0.10 -0.82
N GLN A 102 12.63 0.26 -1.55
CA GLN A 102 11.93 1.54 -1.45
C GLN A 102 11.54 1.83 0.01
N ARG A 103 11.47 3.10 0.42
CA ARG A 103 11.18 3.48 1.82
C ARG A 103 9.71 3.36 2.22
N ALA A 104 8.80 3.36 1.25
CA ALA A 104 7.42 2.93 1.46
C ALA A 104 7.43 1.40 1.63
N ARG A 105 7.41 0.94 2.88
CA ARG A 105 7.67 -0.46 3.24
C ARG A 105 6.47 -1.09 3.90
N ILE A 106 6.19 -2.32 3.52
CA ILE A 106 5.20 -3.20 4.11
C ILE A 106 5.94 -4.44 4.61
N THR A 107 5.75 -4.80 5.87
CA THR A 107 6.37 -5.96 6.51
C THR A 107 5.41 -6.56 7.53
N HIS A 108 5.70 -7.75 8.04
CA HIS A 108 5.08 -8.26 9.27
C HIS A 108 5.62 -7.50 10.50
N GLU A 109 4.80 -7.36 11.55
CA GLU A 109 5.17 -6.64 12.78
C GLU A 109 6.31 -7.31 13.54
N ASP A 110 6.23 -8.63 13.70
CA ASP A 110 7.22 -9.44 14.43
C ASP A 110 7.57 -10.69 13.63
N ALA A 111 8.80 -11.20 13.77
CA ALA A 111 9.23 -12.46 13.19
C ALA A 111 8.41 -13.66 13.70
N THR A 112 7.74 -13.57 14.85
CA THR A 112 6.94 -14.67 15.41
C THR A 112 5.51 -14.76 14.89
N TYR A 113 5.05 -13.84 14.01
CA TYR A 113 3.72 -13.96 13.44
C TYR A 113 3.61 -15.18 12.53
N THR A 114 2.55 -15.97 12.74
CA THR A 114 2.29 -17.19 11.99
C THR A 114 1.07 -17.04 11.08
N GLY A 115 0.99 -17.87 10.03
CA GLY A 115 -0.18 -17.96 9.16
C GLY A 115 -0.40 -16.75 8.25
N LEU A 116 0.64 -15.95 7.99
CA LEU A 116 0.57 -14.78 7.10
C LEU A 116 0.72 -15.20 5.62
N SER A 117 -0.01 -16.20 5.15
CA SER A 117 0.11 -16.69 3.77
C SER A 117 -1.24 -16.70 3.03
N PRO A 118 -1.45 -15.78 2.07
CA PRO A 118 -0.54 -14.70 1.68
C PRO A 118 -0.50 -13.55 2.71
N LEU A 119 0.60 -12.81 2.80
CA LEU A 119 0.65 -11.55 3.58
C LEU A 119 -0.28 -10.51 2.96
N PHE A 120 -0.34 -10.49 1.62
CA PHE A 120 -1.22 -9.62 0.85
C PHE A 120 -1.91 -10.40 -0.28
N ASN A 121 -3.24 -10.38 -0.33
CA ASN A 121 -4.06 -11.08 -1.33
C ASN A 121 -4.85 -10.08 -2.19
N VAL A 122 -4.47 -9.90 -3.45
CA VAL A 122 -5.19 -9.04 -4.40
C VAL A 122 -6.21 -9.87 -5.17
N THR A 123 -7.48 -9.72 -4.81
CA THR A 123 -8.62 -10.32 -5.52
C THR A 123 -9.32 -9.32 -6.45
N ALA A 124 -9.09 -8.03 -6.25
CA ALA A 124 -9.62 -6.93 -7.06
C ALA A 124 -9.06 -6.89 -8.49
N THR A 125 -9.81 -6.28 -9.42
CA THR A 125 -9.37 -6.02 -10.80
C THR A 125 -9.06 -4.54 -11.05
N GLY A 126 -8.18 -4.26 -12.02
CA GLY A 126 -7.93 -2.90 -12.50
C GLY A 126 -7.14 -2.01 -11.53
N CYS A 127 -6.40 -2.63 -10.61
CA CYS A 127 -5.66 -1.93 -9.57
C CYS A 127 -4.25 -1.54 -10.04
N ILE A 128 -3.68 -0.51 -9.42
CA ILE A 128 -2.30 -0.06 -9.68
C ILE A 128 -1.54 -0.16 -8.37
N PHE A 129 -0.39 -0.81 -8.40
CA PHE A 129 0.53 -0.95 -7.28
C PHE A 129 1.89 -0.40 -7.70
N LYS A 130 2.37 0.64 -7.02
CA LYS A 130 3.54 1.38 -7.49
C LYS A 130 4.48 1.82 -6.36
N ASN A 131 5.79 1.71 -6.63
CA ASN A 131 6.85 2.38 -5.87
C ASN A 131 6.90 2.05 -4.37
N PHE A 132 6.74 0.78 -4.01
CA PHE A 132 6.86 0.30 -2.63
C PHE A 132 7.61 -1.01 -2.55
N TYR A 133 8.03 -1.34 -1.33
CA TYR A 133 8.70 -2.58 -0.99
C TYR A 133 7.80 -3.39 -0.05
N CYS A 134 7.57 -4.66 -0.37
CA CYS A 134 6.91 -5.61 0.52
C CYS A 134 7.89 -6.72 0.92
N PHE A 135 7.97 -7.01 2.21
CA PHE A 135 8.86 -8.01 2.78
C PHE A 135 8.11 -9.00 3.67
N GLN A 136 8.42 -10.29 3.52
CA GLN A 136 7.99 -11.32 4.45
C GLN A 136 9.14 -12.25 4.82
N GLY A 137 9.62 -12.13 6.06
CA GLY A 137 10.66 -13.00 6.61
C GLY A 137 10.37 -13.42 8.05
N CYS A 138 9.10 -13.67 8.37
CA CYS A 138 8.75 -14.27 9.66
C CYS A 138 9.34 -15.68 9.76
N ASP A 139 9.70 -16.06 10.99
CA ASP A 139 10.20 -17.39 11.34
C ASP A 139 9.02 -18.36 11.49
N ASP A 140 8.29 -18.55 10.40
CA ASP A 140 7.09 -19.38 10.35
C ASP A 140 7.05 -20.20 9.06
N ASN A 141 6.91 -21.51 9.21
CA ASN A 141 6.87 -22.43 8.08
C ASN A 141 5.53 -22.45 7.32
N THR A 142 4.52 -21.71 7.80
CA THR A 142 3.22 -21.56 7.12
C THR A 142 3.09 -20.24 6.36
N SER A 143 4.02 -19.30 6.53
CA SER A 143 4.03 -17.97 5.92
C SER A 143 4.76 -17.98 4.56
N LEU A 144 4.13 -18.61 3.57
CA LEU A 144 4.75 -19.00 2.29
C LEU A 144 4.67 -17.94 1.19
N ILE A 145 3.66 -17.07 1.21
CA ILE A 145 3.34 -16.20 0.08
C ILE A 145 3.37 -14.74 0.54
N ASN A 146 4.33 -13.95 0.04
CA ASN A 146 4.37 -12.52 0.33
C ASN A 146 3.21 -11.76 -0.33
N TRP A 147 2.99 -12.02 -1.62
CA TRP A 147 1.99 -11.30 -2.41
C TRP A 147 1.32 -12.23 -3.41
N GLN A 148 0.00 -12.36 -3.29
CA GLN A 148 -0.83 -13.14 -4.21
C GLN A 148 -1.70 -12.22 -5.06
N VAL A 149 -1.83 -12.53 -6.35
CA VAL A 149 -2.75 -11.85 -7.26
C VAL A 149 -3.64 -12.88 -7.93
N SER A 150 -4.95 -12.80 -7.64
CA SER A 150 -5.99 -13.61 -8.28
C SER A 150 -6.98 -12.76 -9.09
N GLY A 151 -7.01 -11.44 -8.86
CA GLY A 151 -7.75 -10.49 -9.68
C GLY A 151 -7.06 -10.16 -11.01
N GLY A 152 -7.84 -9.79 -12.02
CA GLY A 152 -7.33 -9.50 -13.37
C GLY A 152 -6.91 -8.05 -13.59
N ARG A 153 -6.10 -7.77 -14.63
CA ARG A 153 -5.78 -6.40 -15.10
C ARG A 153 -5.15 -5.48 -14.03
N CYS A 154 -4.40 -6.04 -13.10
CA CYS A 154 -3.60 -5.26 -12.16
C CYS A 154 -2.26 -4.88 -12.81
N TYR A 155 -1.79 -3.66 -12.51
CA TYR A 155 -0.53 -3.13 -13.00
C TYR A 155 0.44 -2.92 -11.83
N PHE A 156 1.68 -3.35 -12.00
CA PHE A 156 2.76 -3.23 -11.03
C PHE A 156 3.91 -2.45 -11.65
N GLU A 157 4.35 -1.38 -10.98
CA GLU A 157 5.46 -0.56 -11.45
C GLU A 157 6.41 -0.24 -10.28
N ASN A 158 7.69 -0.57 -10.44
CA ASN A 158 8.69 -0.32 -9.41
C ASN A 158 8.28 -0.87 -8.03
N VAL A 159 7.79 -2.11 -7.99
CA VAL A 159 7.45 -2.80 -6.74
C VAL A 159 8.50 -3.87 -6.49
N HIS A 160 9.09 -3.86 -5.29
CA HIS A 160 10.00 -4.91 -4.86
C HIS A 160 9.24 -5.86 -3.93
N PHE A 161 9.15 -7.12 -4.31
CA PHE A 161 8.69 -8.20 -3.43
C PHE A 161 9.93 -8.97 -2.98
N ALA A 162 10.12 -9.11 -1.67
CA ALA A 162 11.17 -9.96 -1.13
C ALA A 162 10.66 -10.76 0.07
N GLY A 163 11.37 -11.82 0.42
CA GLY A 163 10.97 -12.66 1.53
C GLY A 163 11.61 -14.03 1.44
N GLY A 164 10.90 -15.06 1.94
CA GLY A 164 11.43 -16.41 2.06
C GLY A 164 12.37 -16.56 3.26
N GLY A 165 12.11 -15.82 4.34
CA GLY A 165 13.03 -15.75 5.50
C GLY A 165 13.15 -17.03 6.34
N HIS A 166 12.20 -17.97 6.23
CA HIS A 166 12.29 -19.24 6.95
C HIS A 166 13.25 -20.22 6.24
N ALA A 167 14.28 -20.68 6.96
CA ALA A 167 15.40 -21.45 6.42
C ALA A 167 15.01 -22.71 5.63
N THR A 168 13.87 -23.32 5.94
CA THR A 168 13.38 -24.54 5.27
C THR A 168 12.67 -24.27 3.93
N LEU A 169 12.28 -23.02 3.66
CA LEU A 169 11.32 -22.69 2.59
C LEU A 169 11.83 -21.64 1.61
N ALA A 170 13.07 -21.15 1.80
CA ALA A 170 13.80 -20.27 0.90
C ALA A 170 14.23 -20.97 -0.42
N VAL A 171 13.35 -21.78 -1.01
CA VAL A 171 13.66 -22.52 -2.24
C VAL A 171 13.40 -21.66 -3.48
N ASP A 172 12.41 -20.76 -3.43
CA ASP A 172 12.03 -19.89 -4.57
C ASP A 172 11.72 -18.45 -4.13
N GLY A 173 12.57 -17.86 -3.28
CA GLY A 173 12.45 -16.47 -2.80
C GLY A 173 12.78 -15.39 -3.83
#